data_AF-A0A1X0RXL5-F1
#
_entry.id   AF-A0A1X0RXL5-F1
#
_cell.length_a   1.000
_cell.length_b   1.000
_cell.length_c   1.000
_cell.angle_alpha   90.00
_cell.angle_beta   90.00
_cell.angle_gamma   90.00
#
_symmetry.space_group_name_H-M   'P 1'
#
loop_
_entity.id
_entity.type
_entity.pdbx_description
1 polymer ?
#
loop_
_entity_poly.entity_id
_entity_poly.type
_entity_poly.pdbx_seq_one_letter_code
_entity_poly.pdbx_strand_id
1 'polypeptide(L)' 'GVVKYVGATSFQTGKWIGVELDEPEGKNSGVVQGKRYFDCKANHGMFVRPANVKL' A
#
# COMPACT_ATOMS: atom_id res chain seq x y z
N GLY A 1 -2.77 0.51 -11.50
CA GLY A 1 -1.94 0.22 -10.32
C GLY A 1 -1.86 -1.28 -10.07
N VAL A 2 -0.80 -1.72 -9.38
CA VAL A 2 -0.42 -3.13 -9.18
C VAL A 2 -0.44 -3.49 -7.69
N VAL A 3 -1.08 -4.59 -7.33
CA VAL A 3 -1.03 -5.11 -5.95
C VAL A 3 0.37 -5.62 -5.65
N LYS A 4 0.99 -5.10 -4.58
CA LYS A 4 2.33 -5.50 -4.12
C LYS A 4 2.33 -6.16 -2.76
N TYR A 5 1.27 -5.96 -1.97
CA TYR A 5 1.19 -6.47 -0.62
C TYR A 5 -0.25 -6.84 -0.26
N VAL A 6 -0.43 -7.98 0.40
CA VAL A 6 -1.71 -8.41 0.98
C VAL A 6 -1.44 -9.02 2.34
N GLY A 7 -1.90 -8.39 3.42
CA GLY A 7 -1.58 -8.90 4.76
C GLY A 7 -1.93 -7.94 5.90
N ALA A 8 -1.49 -8.33 7.11
CA ALA A 8 -1.62 -7.51 8.31
C ALA A 8 -0.49 -6.48 8.40
N THR A 9 -0.82 -5.28 8.88
CA THR A 9 0.14 -4.18 8.99
C THR A 9 0.41 -3.80 10.44
N SER A 10 1.58 -3.23 10.74
CA SER A 10 1.88 -2.73 12.09
C SER A 10 1.17 -1.43 12.42
N PHE A 11 0.80 -0.63 11.42
CA PHE A 11 0.20 0.69 11.65
C PHE A 11 -1.31 0.62 11.97
N GLN A 12 -2.01 -0.43 11.54
CA GLN A 12 -3.42 -0.63 11.86
C GLN A 12 -3.84 -2.10 11.72
N THR A 13 -4.77 -2.53 12.56
CA THR A 13 -5.31 -3.90 12.57
C THR A 13 -6.12 -4.24 11.32
N GLY A 14 -6.29 -5.55 11.10
CA GLY A 14 -7.02 -6.12 9.98
C GLY A 14 -6.18 -6.28 8.72
N LYS A 15 -6.80 -6.83 7.68
CA LYS A 15 -6.18 -7.04 6.38
C LYS A 15 -6.11 -5.74 5.59
N TRP A 16 -4.99 -5.54 4.90
CA TRP A 16 -4.71 -4.42 4.02
C TRP A 16 -4.18 -4.89 2.69
N ILE A 17 -4.39 -4.06 1.67
CA ILE A 17 -3.83 -4.23 0.33
C ILE A 17 -2.93 -3.05 0.05
N GLY A 18 -1.64 -3.32 -0.17
CA GLY A 18 -0.67 -2.34 -0.65
C GLY A 18 -0.62 -2.36 -2.16
N VAL A 19 -0.81 -1.19 -2.77
CA VAL A 19 -0.87 -0.99 -4.21
C VAL A 19 0.23 -0.02 -4.62
N GLU A 20 0.99 -0.36 -5.66
CA GLU A 20 1.80 0.58 -6.43
C GLU A 20 0.91 1.25 -7.48
N LEU A 21 0.77 2.57 -7.40
CA LEU A 21 0.06 3.40 -8.36
C LEU A 21 0.98 3.74 -9.53
N ASP A 22 0.38 3.94 -10.70
CA ASP A 22 1.13 4.26 -11.92
C ASP A 22 1.63 5.72 -11.87
N GLU A 23 0.85 6.61 -11.27
CA GLU A 23 1.14 8.04 -11.04
C GLU A 23 1.49 8.34 -9.56
N PRO A 24 2.20 9.44 -9.24
CA PRO A 24 2.65 9.79 -7.89
C PRO A 24 1.54 10.37 -6.99
N GLU A 25 0.36 9.76 -7.00
CA GLU A 25 -0.83 10.17 -6.24
C GLU A 25 -1.03 9.36 -4.94
N GLY A 26 -0.05 8.52 -4.61
CA GLY A 26 -0.02 7.70 -3.41
C GLY A 26 0.43 8.49 -2.18
N LYS A 27 0.60 7.76 -1.07
CA LYS A 27 0.91 8.34 0.25
C LYS A 27 2.25 7.87 0.82
N ASN A 28 2.89 6.90 0.19
CA ASN A 28 4.12 6.29 0.68
C ASN A 28 4.99 5.73 -0.44
N SER A 29 6.15 5.19 -0.08
CA SER A 29 7.08 4.46 -0.96
C SER A 29 7.09 2.94 -0.67
N GLY A 30 5.98 2.42 -0.15
CA GLY A 30 5.88 1.06 0.41
C GLY A 30 6.42 0.93 1.84
N VAL A 31 6.86 2.05 2.43
CA VAL A 31 7.27 2.16 3.85
C VAL A 31 6.24 3.00 4.61
N VAL A 32 5.76 2.47 5.74
CA VAL A 32 4.86 3.20 6.64
C VAL A 32 5.40 3.07 8.06
N GLN A 33 5.59 4.21 8.74
CA GLN A 33 6.15 4.28 10.10
C GLN A 33 7.49 3.53 10.25
N GLY A 34 8.39 3.69 9.27
CA GLY A 34 9.72 3.06 9.28
C GLY A 34 9.75 1.57 8.92
N LYS A 35 8.59 0.91 8.78
CA LYS A 35 8.50 -0.49 8.33
C LYS A 35 8.22 -0.59 6.84
N ARG A 36 9.02 -1.38 6.12
CA ARG A 36 8.82 -1.70 4.71
C ARG A 36 7.86 -2.87 4.55
N TYR A 37 6.94 -2.73 3.60
CA TYR A 37 5.97 -3.77 3.22
C TYR A 37 6.12 -4.19 1.77
N PHE A 38 6.45 -3.24 0.89
CA PHE A 38 6.76 -3.46 -0.51
C PHE A 38 7.67 -2.34 -1.02
N ASP A 39 8.14 -2.45 -2.26
CA ASP A 39 8.95 -1.43 -2.93
C ASP A 39 8.14 -0.75 -4.03
N CYS A 40 8.20 0.59 -4.06
CA CYS A 40 7.73 1.43 -5.15
C CYS A 40 8.42 2.81 -5.06
N LYS A 41 8.21 3.65 -6.08
CA LYS A 41 8.69 5.05 -6.06
C LYS A 41 8.01 5.86 -4.95
N ALA A 42 8.65 6.98 -4.56
CA ALA A 42 8.08 7.91 -3.58
C ALA A 42 6.74 8.45 -4.07
N ASN A 43 5.73 8.44 -3.19
CA ASN A 43 4.34 8.80 -3.50
C ASN A 43 3.64 7.88 -4.50
N HIS A 44 4.13 6.67 -4.77
CA HIS A 44 3.38 5.69 -5.59
C HIS A 44 2.68 4.62 -4.74
N GLY A 45 3.01 4.49 -3.46
CA GLY A 45 2.44 3.47 -2.58
C GLY A 45 1.15 3.92 -1.92
N MET A 46 0.13 3.07 -1.92
CA MET A 46 -1.11 3.29 -1.19
C MET A 46 -1.55 2.02 -0.46
N PHE A 47 -2.06 2.16 0.77
CA PHE A 47 -2.73 1.09 1.49
C PHE A 47 -4.23 1.33 1.49
N VAL A 48 -5.00 0.33 1.07
CA VAL A 48 -6.46 0.36 1.05
C VAL A 48 -7.05 -0.85 1.76
N ARG A 49 -8.31 -0.71 2.23
CA ARG A 49 -9.07 -1.85 2.75
C ARG A 49 -9.51 -2.75 1.59
N PRO A 50 -9.58 -4.08 1.79
CA PRO A 50 -10.08 -5.00 0.76
C PRO A 50 -11.44 -4.61 0.16
N ALA A 51 -12.33 -4.04 0.98
CA ALA A 51 -13.65 -3.57 0.53
C ALA A 51 -13.60 -2.40 -0.49
N ASN A 52 -12.47 -1.71 -0.60
CA ASN A 52 -12.31 -0.56 -1.50
C ASN A 52 -11.65 -0.93 -2.84
N VAL A 53 -11.28 -2.20 -3.04
CA VAL A 53 -10.73 -2.68 -4.30
C VAL A 53 -11.88 -3.17 -5.18
N LYS A 54 -11.94 -2.65 -6.41
CA LYS A 54 -12.84 -3.12 -7.47
C LYS A 54 -12.01 -3.82 -8.55
N LEU A 55 -12.58 -4.87 -9.15
CA LEU A 55 -12.02 -5.54 -10.32
C LEU A 55 -12.36 -4.76 -11.59
#